data_AF-A0A2V9VFY0-F1
#
_entry.id   AF-A0A2V9VFY0-F1
#
_cell.length_a   1.000
_cell.length_b   1.000
_cell.length_c   1.000
_cell.angle_alpha   90.00
_cell.angle_beta   90.00
_cell.angle_gamma   90.00
#
_symmetry.space_group_name_H-M   'P 1'
#
loop_
_entity.id
_entity.type
_entity.pdbx_description
1 polymer ?
#
loop_
_entity_poly.entity_id
_entity_poly.type
_entity_poly.pdbx_seq_one_letter_code
_entity_poly.pdbx_strand_id
1 'polypeptide(L)'
;AKASEGLNRFPGERMLLKLQGLAEKQRQVEERKKFVDEQLAEARQMLQEKRNDELLKKLEGTLAQIGPEPRLQSLLNIVRENLQHDRLERRKAEGLQKANELLHNQEYDEALRAVETLKRDLGDDPDIREFQDKVRSERSEVVQGTIRRAQQESSLDLRYHILEEALSKSPQDTELQEHLDGVQRLGKLIASIASEARTLEQAQHYDQALVKWEALRSTYRHYPDLDRIMERVKKLRDQAQANQRAAWIQKVEGAIKASDYVTASTLVAQAEQEFPWDADLMQVKEKVSDALKLRAKAQKGLADGQRLLVNQQWEEGASAIVRACRSATQDQLIQERGASELLQACKSASEKDWRAGEILLKQFTELQPATAAPADLENRIRELKKEQSLQATIREAQRLQSAGDLRGAGRELARAASAYPRESRVLMMQRAVEDQICQAEEKARQERARQEKETYVKAVLERAQQEKSLESRIAILEEGLRKAPGETRLQQQLNQARNLAEEVATLAADARMLQQSSKYDQALAKWDALRAKYPQFPDIDKLIEGTKLRQRQAQLEAKQKVVAEIQAALNATDYEHASHLLSRAKAE
;
A
#
# COMPACT_ATOMS: atom_id res chain seq x y z
N ALA A 1 -99.50 119.27 54.72
CA ALA A 1 -100.13 120.49 54.15
C ALA A 1 -101.23 121.08 55.05
N LYS A 2 -102.16 120.30 55.63
CA LYS A 2 -103.20 120.82 56.55
C LYS A 2 -102.73 121.12 57.99
N ALA A 3 -101.53 120.66 58.39
CA ALA A 3 -100.96 120.90 59.73
C ALA A 3 -100.18 122.24 59.84
N SER A 4 -99.64 122.75 58.73
CA SER A 4 -98.94 124.04 58.67
C SER A 4 -99.90 125.24 58.73
N GLU A 5 -101.13 125.09 58.23
CA GLU A 5 -102.19 126.12 58.37
C GLU A 5 -102.73 126.24 59.81
N GLY A 6 -102.64 125.18 60.63
CA GLY A 6 -103.02 125.21 62.05
C GLY A 6 -102.05 126.00 62.93
N LEU A 7 -100.75 125.99 62.59
CA LEU A 7 -99.70 126.68 63.34
C LEU A 7 -99.69 128.20 63.16
N ASN A 8 -100.33 128.73 62.10
CA ASN A 8 -100.52 130.17 61.92
C ASN A 8 -101.71 130.74 62.73
N ARG A 9 -102.64 129.90 63.20
CA ARG A 9 -103.78 130.34 64.03
C ARG A 9 -103.56 130.15 65.53
N PHE A 10 -102.64 129.27 65.95
CA PHE A 10 -102.33 129.02 67.37
C PHE A 10 -100.82 128.81 67.59
N PRO A 11 -100.04 129.89 67.82
CA PRO A 11 -98.61 129.78 68.11
C PRO A 11 -98.39 129.31 69.56
N GLY A 12 -98.03 128.04 69.74
CA GLY A 12 -97.64 127.49 71.05
C GLY A 12 -98.21 126.12 71.40
N GLU A 13 -99.08 125.53 70.57
CA GLU A 13 -99.61 124.20 70.85
C GLU A 13 -98.56 123.11 70.62
N ARG A 14 -98.11 122.53 71.75
CA ARG A 14 -97.16 121.39 71.82
C ARG A 14 -97.58 120.19 70.97
N MET A 15 -98.87 120.06 70.67
CA MET A 15 -99.43 119.00 69.84
C MET A 15 -99.20 119.24 68.34
N LEU A 16 -99.25 120.49 67.88
CA LEU A 16 -98.99 120.87 66.50
C LEU A 16 -97.50 120.83 66.16
N LEU A 17 -96.60 121.22 67.08
CA LEU A 17 -95.15 121.03 66.92
C LEU A 17 -94.74 119.55 66.93
N LYS A 18 -95.41 118.72 67.73
CA LYS A 18 -95.22 117.26 67.67
C LYS A 18 -95.74 116.68 66.35
N LEU A 19 -96.88 117.16 65.85
CA LEU A 19 -97.40 116.75 64.54
C LEU A 19 -96.54 117.24 63.38
N GLN A 20 -95.94 118.44 63.46
CA GLN A 20 -94.96 118.92 62.47
C GLN A 20 -93.66 118.13 62.55
N GLY A 21 -93.11 117.88 63.74
CA GLY A 21 -91.91 117.05 63.91
C GLY A 21 -92.14 115.59 63.52
N LEU A 22 -93.35 115.07 63.68
CA LEU A 22 -93.74 113.75 63.17
C LEU A 22 -93.99 113.77 61.66
N ALA A 23 -94.58 114.82 61.10
CA ALA A 23 -94.82 114.96 59.67
C ALA A 23 -93.52 115.24 58.88
N GLU A 24 -92.58 116.00 59.42
CA GLU A 24 -91.25 116.24 58.83
C GLU A 24 -90.39 114.99 58.95
N LYS A 25 -90.44 114.25 60.07
CA LYS A 25 -89.79 112.94 60.16
C LYS A 25 -90.44 111.92 59.22
N GLN A 26 -91.77 111.91 59.09
CA GLN A 26 -92.47 111.06 58.13
C GLN A 26 -92.11 111.45 56.70
N ARG A 27 -92.02 112.74 56.39
CA ARG A 27 -91.62 113.26 55.07
C ARG A 27 -90.16 112.95 54.76
N GLN A 28 -89.24 113.10 55.70
CA GLN A 28 -87.83 112.71 55.53
C GLN A 28 -87.69 111.19 55.39
N VAL A 29 -88.49 110.40 56.12
CA VAL A 29 -88.52 108.93 55.96
C VAL A 29 -89.13 108.54 54.61
N GLU A 30 -90.16 109.23 54.12
CA GLU A 30 -90.76 108.99 52.81
C GLU A 30 -89.89 109.48 51.65
N GLU A 31 -89.24 110.63 51.77
CA GLU A 31 -88.27 111.14 50.79
C GLU A 31 -87.03 110.24 50.75
N ARG A 32 -86.54 109.78 51.90
CA ARG A 32 -85.46 108.78 51.98
C ARG A 32 -85.90 107.44 51.40
N LYS A 33 -87.14 106.98 51.66
CA LYS A 33 -87.68 105.77 51.04
C LYS A 33 -87.82 105.90 49.52
N LYS A 34 -88.36 107.01 49.01
CA LYS A 34 -88.48 107.28 47.56
C LYS A 34 -87.12 107.33 46.89
N PHE A 35 -86.15 108.01 47.48
CA PHE A 35 -84.79 108.07 46.96
C PHE A 35 -84.12 106.68 46.95
N VAL A 36 -84.28 105.91 48.03
CA VAL A 36 -83.78 104.53 48.11
C VAL A 36 -84.47 103.63 47.06
N ASP A 37 -85.78 103.78 46.84
CA ASP A 37 -86.53 103.03 45.84
C ASP A 37 -86.13 103.41 44.40
N GLU A 38 -85.87 104.69 44.12
CA GLU A 38 -85.31 105.18 42.84
C GLU A 38 -83.90 104.63 42.59
N GLN A 39 -83.00 104.72 43.57
CA GLN A 39 -81.65 104.16 43.46
C GLN A 39 -81.66 102.63 43.35
N LEU A 40 -82.59 101.94 44.01
CA LEU A 40 -82.78 100.50 43.85
C LEU A 40 -83.32 100.14 42.46
N ALA A 41 -84.22 100.94 41.89
CA ALA A 41 -84.73 100.73 40.54
C ALA A 41 -83.62 100.90 39.49
N GLU A 42 -82.83 101.98 39.59
CA GLU A 42 -81.67 102.21 38.73
C GLU A 42 -80.60 101.12 38.90
N ALA A 43 -80.32 100.71 40.14
CA ALA A 43 -79.36 99.66 40.41
C ALA A 43 -79.80 98.29 39.87
N ARG A 44 -81.11 97.97 39.92
CA ARG A 44 -81.68 96.78 39.29
C ARG A 44 -81.59 96.84 37.76
N GLN A 45 -81.77 98.00 37.16
CA GLN A 45 -81.59 98.18 35.72
C GLN A 45 -80.12 97.95 35.32
N MET A 46 -79.16 98.51 36.06
CA MET A 46 -77.73 98.30 35.78
C MET A 46 -77.28 96.84 36.00
N LEU A 47 -77.90 96.12 36.94
CA LEU A 47 -77.72 94.67 37.08
C LEU A 47 -78.22 93.90 35.85
N GLN A 48 -79.38 94.26 35.29
CA GLN A 48 -79.90 93.64 34.07
C GLN A 48 -79.01 93.92 32.86
N GLU A 49 -78.43 95.11 32.80
CA GLU A 49 -77.47 95.52 31.76
C GLU A 49 -76.05 94.93 31.99
N LYS A 50 -75.84 94.12 33.03
CA LYS A 50 -74.55 93.52 33.42
C LYS A 50 -73.41 94.53 33.64
N ARG A 51 -73.73 95.79 33.95
CA ARG A 51 -72.74 96.85 34.23
C ARG A 51 -72.30 96.84 35.70
N ASN A 52 -71.84 95.68 36.16
CA ASN A 52 -71.55 95.43 37.58
C ASN A 52 -70.45 96.35 38.14
N ASP A 53 -69.43 96.71 37.34
CA ASP A 53 -68.34 97.60 37.73
C ASP A 53 -68.79 99.06 37.96
N GLU A 54 -69.64 99.59 37.07
CA GLU A 54 -70.21 100.95 37.19
C GLU A 54 -71.21 101.01 38.35
N LEU A 55 -71.98 99.94 38.51
CA LEU A 55 -72.96 99.79 39.57
C LEU A 55 -72.31 99.72 40.96
N LEU A 56 -71.20 98.98 41.12
CA LEU A 56 -70.47 98.92 42.39
C LEU A 56 -70.02 100.32 42.83
N LYS A 57 -69.42 101.10 41.93
CA LYS A 57 -69.00 102.48 42.21
C LYS A 57 -70.17 103.38 42.61
N LYS A 58 -71.31 103.25 41.93
CA LYS A 58 -72.51 104.04 42.20
C LYS A 58 -73.18 103.66 43.53
N LEU A 59 -73.25 102.37 43.86
CA LEU A 59 -73.79 101.89 45.14
C LEU A 59 -72.88 102.25 46.34
N GLU A 60 -71.56 102.19 46.17
CA GLU A 60 -70.60 102.67 47.19
C GLU A 60 -70.73 104.17 47.42
N GLY A 61 -70.84 104.96 46.34
CA GLY A 61 -71.03 106.41 46.42
C GLY A 61 -72.37 106.84 47.06
N THR A 62 -73.47 106.14 46.76
CA THR A 62 -74.78 106.44 47.34
C THR A 62 -74.87 106.04 48.82
N LEU A 63 -74.32 104.90 49.21
CA LEU A 63 -74.23 104.49 50.62
C LEU A 63 -73.33 105.44 51.45
N ALA A 64 -72.28 106.01 50.84
CA ALA A 64 -71.45 107.02 51.48
C ALA A 64 -72.19 108.34 51.75
N GLN A 65 -73.17 108.71 50.92
CA GLN A 65 -73.94 109.97 51.04
C GLN A 65 -75.12 109.90 52.02
N ILE A 66 -75.80 108.76 52.14
CA ILE A 66 -77.09 108.63 52.85
C ILE A 66 -76.95 107.89 54.20
N GLY A 67 -75.79 107.28 54.44
CA GLY A 67 -75.52 106.45 55.61
C GLY A 67 -76.05 105.01 55.42
N PRO A 68 -75.85 104.13 56.43
CA PRO A 68 -76.10 102.70 56.30
C PRO A 68 -77.58 102.40 55.99
N GLU A 69 -77.83 101.88 54.79
CA GLU A 69 -79.15 101.45 54.33
C GLU A 69 -79.11 99.95 54.00
N PRO A 70 -79.86 99.09 54.71
CA PRO A 70 -79.73 97.63 54.61
C PRO A 70 -80.09 97.09 53.21
N ARG A 71 -81.05 97.71 52.51
CA ARG A 71 -81.48 97.27 51.16
C ARG A 71 -80.40 97.50 50.11
N LEU A 72 -79.69 98.62 50.18
CA LEU A 72 -78.60 98.95 49.27
C LEU A 72 -77.32 98.17 49.62
N GLN A 73 -77.06 97.90 50.90
CA GLN A 73 -75.95 97.04 51.33
C GLN A 73 -76.11 95.59 50.85
N SER A 74 -77.32 95.04 50.93
CA SER A 74 -77.63 93.71 50.37
C SER A 74 -77.36 93.68 48.86
N LEU A 75 -77.76 94.72 48.12
CA LEU A 75 -77.51 94.81 46.68
C LEU A 75 -76.01 94.96 46.35
N LEU A 76 -75.28 95.74 47.14
CA LEU A 76 -73.83 95.91 46.98
C LEU A 76 -73.07 94.61 47.26
N ASN A 77 -73.51 93.81 48.23
CA ASN A 77 -72.93 92.48 48.45
C ASN A 77 -73.19 91.56 47.25
N ILE A 78 -74.41 91.56 46.70
CA ILE A 78 -74.73 90.80 45.48
C ILE A 78 -73.86 91.26 44.29
N VAL A 79 -73.64 92.57 44.11
CA VAL A 79 -72.78 93.10 43.04
C VAL A 79 -71.30 92.75 43.25
N ARG A 80 -70.82 92.77 44.50
CA ARG A 80 -69.45 92.34 44.84
C ARG A 80 -69.26 90.85 44.59
N GLU A 81 -70.22 90.02 44.98
CA GLU A 81 -70.25 88.59 44.71
C GLU A 81 -70.28 88.32 43.20
N ASN A 82 -71.12 89.04 42.44
CA ASN A 82 -71.17 88.94 40.98
C ASN A 82 -69.85 89.35 40.31
N LEU A 83 -69.19 90.41 40.76
CA LEU A 83 -67.89 90.82 40.22
C LEU A 83 -66.75 89.87 40.58
N GLN A 84 -66.77 89.31 41.80
CA GLN A 84 -65.83 88.26 42.18
C GLN A 84 -66.05 87.01 41.33
N HIS A 85 -67.30 86.63 41.09
CA HIS A 85 -67.66 85.54 40.19
C HIS A 85 -67.21 85.82 38.75
N ASP A 86 -67.53 86.99 38.18
CA ASP A 86 -67.12 87.40 36.83
C ASP A 86 -65.59 87.39 36.65
N ARG A 87 -64.84 87.80 37.67
CA ARG A 87 -63.36 87.77 37.65
C ARG A 87 -62.80 86.36 37.70
N LEU A 88 -63.39 85.48 38.51
CA LEU A 88 -63.01 84.06 38.56
C LEU A 88 -63.32 83.37 37.22
N GLU A 89 -64.50 83.62 36.65
CA GLU A 89 -64.91 83.11 35.34
C GLU A 89 -63.99 83.59 34.20
N ARG A 90 -63.60 84.87 34.18
CA ARG A 90 -62.63 85.38 33.19
C ARG A 90 -61.26 84.73 33.32
N ARG A 91 -60.74 84.61 34.54
CA ARG A 91 -59.46 83.91 34.80
C ARG A 91 -59.53 82.44 34.40
N LYS A 92 -60.65 81.78 34.68
CA LYS A 92 -60.93 80.41 34.23
C LYS A 92 -60.89 80.33 32.70
N ALA A 93 -61.62 81.19 32.00
CA ALA A 93 -61.68 81.21 30.55
C ALA A 93 -60.30 81.48 29.90
N GLU A 94 -59.55 82.47 30.39
CA GLU A 94 -58.19 82.76 29.90
C GLU A 94 -57.22 81.60 30.17
N GLY A 95 -57.34 80.96 31.33
CA GLY A 95 -56.54 79.79 31.69
C GLY A 95 -56.84 78.58 30.79
N LEU A 96 -58.11 78.25 30.64
CA LEU A 96 -58.56 77.15 29.77
C LEU A 96 -58.23 77.41 28.31
N GLN A 97 -58.29 78.67 27.84
CA GLN A 97 -57.88 79.03 26.48
C GLN A 97 -56.38 78.75 26.27
N LYS A 98 -55.51 79.20 27.19
CA LYS A 98 -54.07 78.90 27.11
C LYS A 98 -53.79 77.40 27.13
N ALA A 99 -54.50 76.66 27.99
CA ALA A 99 -54.37 75.21 28.03
C ALA A 99 -54.86 74.54 26.74
N ASN A 100 -55.89 75.10 26.08
CA ASN A 100 -56.40 74.63 24.79
C ASN A 100 -55.45 74.94 23.62
N GLU A 101 -54.71 76.05 23.67
CA GLU A 101 -53.65 76.35 22.71
C GLU A 101 -52.50 75.33 22.83
N LEU A 102 -52.08 75.00 24.06
CA LEU A 102 -51.08 73.94 24.31
C LEU A 102 -51.58 72.56 23.86
N LEU A 103 -52.88 72.27 24.05
CA LEU A 103 -53.51 71.04 23.55
C LEU A 103 -53.46 70.97 22.01
N HIS A 104 -53.73 72.07 21.31
CA HIS A 104 -53.68 72.12 19.85
C HIS A 104 -52.26 71.89 19.29
N ASN A 105 -51.25 72.34 20.03
CA ASN A 105 -49.84 72.11 19.70
C ASN A 105 -49.33 70.71 20.08
N GLN A 106 -50.20 69.82 20.61
CA GLN A 106 -49.85 68.47 21.07
C GLN A 106 -48.87 68.45 22.26
N GLU A 107 -48.77 69.55 22.99
CA GLU A 107 -47.95 69.67 24.20
C GLU A 107 -48.77 69.27 25.43
N TYR A 108 -49.23 68.01 25.44
CA TYR A 108 -50.19 67.51 26.44
C TYR A 108 -49.71 67.64 27.88
N ASP A 109 -48.41 67.45 28.15
CA ASP A 109 -47.84 67.58 29.50
C ASP A 109 -47.82 69.04 29.97
N GLU A 110 -47.57 69.99 29.07
CA GLU A 110 -47.63 71.42 29.38
C GLU A 110 -49.08 71.88 29.57
N ALA A 111 -50.01 71.38 28.75
CA ALA A 111 -51.44 71.60 28.91
C ALA A 111 -51.95 71.07 30.27
N LEU A 112 -51.55 69.87 30.68
CA LEU A 112 -51.91 69.31 31.99
C LEU A 112 -51.32 70.11 33.14
N ARG A 113 -50.06 70.55 33.06
CA ARG A 113 -49.46 71.43 34.06
C ARG A 113 -50.21 72.76 34.16
N ALA A 114 -50.56 73.37 33.03
CA ALA A 114 -51.35 74.61 33.01
C ALA A 114 -52.72 74.40 33.70
N VAL A 115 -53.41 73.29 33.40
CA VAL A 115 -54.69 72.95 34.03
C VAL A 115 -54.54 72.65 35.54
N GLU A 116 -53.47 71.99 35.96
CA GLU A 116 -53.17 71.75 37.37
C GLU A 116 -52.89 73.07 38.13
N THR A 117 -52.18 74.02 37.51
CA THR A 117 -51.99 75.35 38.10
C THR A 117 -53.32 76.10 38.24
N LEU A 118 -54.20 76.01 37.23
CA LEU A 118 -55.55 76.62 37.30
C LEU A 118 -56.41 75.99 38.38
N LYS A 119 -56.36 74.66 38.53
CA LYS A 119 -57.04 73.92 39.59
C LYS A 119 -56.56 74.33 40.99
N ARG A 120 -55.25 74.59 41.14
CA ARG A 120 -54.67 75.07 42.39
C ARG A 120 -55.13 76.50 42.74
N ASP A 121 -55.26 77.36 41.74
CA ASP A 121 -55.58 78.78 41.93
C ASP A 121 -57.10 79.05 42.06
N LEU A 122 -57.94 78.30 41.35
CA LEU A 122 -59.40 78.52 41.29
C LEU A 122 -60.22 77.48 42.05
N GLY A 123 -59.58 76.42 42.55
CA GLY A 123 -60.27 75.30 43.20
C GLY A 123 -60.80 74.27 42.20
N ASP A 124 -61.57 73.32 42.73
CA ASP A 124 -61.98 72.12 42.00
C ASP A 124 -63.31 72.34 41.24
N ASP A 125 -63.22 73.06 40.11
CA ASP A 125 -64.33 73.42 39.23
C ASP A 125 -64.65 72.29 38.22
N PRO A 126 -65.94 72.02 37.90
CA PRO A 126 -66.33 70.98 36.95
C PRO A 126 -65.76 71.20 35.54
N ASP A 127 -65.68 72.44 35.05
CA ASP A 127 -65.18 72.74 33.70
C ASP A 127 -63.68 72.48 33.58
N ILE A 128 -62.93 72.75 34.67
CA ILE A 128 -61.48 72.47 34.76
C ILE A 128 -61.24 70.96 34.80
N ARG A 129 -62.07 70.20 35.53
CA ARG A 129 -62.00 68.73 35.56
C ARG A 129 -62.32 68.12 34.20
N GLU A 130 -63.40 68.56 33.55
CA GLU A 130 -63.79 68.06 32.22
C GLU A 130 -62.69 68.32 31.19
N PHE A 131 -62.07 69.51 31.22
CA PHE A 131 -60.95 69.81 30.34
C PHE A 131 -59.71 68.96 30.68
N GLN A 132 -59.39 68.74 31.97
CA GLN A 132 -58.32 67.85 32.40
C GLN A 132 -58.53 66.41 31.87
N ASP A 133 -59.75 65.91 31.95
CA ASP A 133 -60.12 64.57 31.48
C ASP A 133 -60.05 64.48 29.96
N LYS A 134 -60.47 65.53 29.24
CA LYS A 134 -60.32 65.63 27.79
C LYS A 134 -58.86 65.57 27.34
N VAL A 135 -57.99 66.37 27.95
CA VAL A 135 -56.54 66.37 27.64
C VAL A 135 -55.93 64.99 27.93
N ARG A 136 -56.32 64.33 29.03
CA ARG A 136 -55.86 62.98 29.37
C ARG A 136 -56.35 61.94 28.35
N SER A 137 -57.60 62.02 27.92
CA SER A 137 -58.18 61.12 26.92
C SER A 137 -57.47 61.24 25.58
N GLU A 138 -57.32 62.47 25.06
CA GLU A 138 -56.63 62.70 23.77
C GLU A 138 -55.16 62.26 23.83
N ARG A 139 -54.46 62.55 24.93
CA ARG A 139 -53.08 62.07 25.15
C ARG A 139 -53.02 60.54 25.11
N SER A 140 -53.92 59.86 25.82
CA SER A 140 -53.98 58.41 25.85
C SER A 140 -54.25 57.81 24.47
N GLU A 141 -55.14 58.41 23.67
CA GLU A 141 -55.42 57.96 22.30
C GLU A 141 -54.21 58.08 21.39
N VAL A 142 -53.46 59.19 21.47
CA VAL A 142 -52.23 59.40 20.70
C VAL A 142 -51.16 58.39 21.12
N VAL A 143 -50.95 58.21 22.43
CA VAL A 143 -50.00 57.23 22.99
C VAL A 143 -50.35 55.83 22.51
N GLN A 144 -51.60 55.40 22.65
CA GLN A 144 -52.05 54.08 22.18
C GLN A 144 -51.92 53.93 20.65
N GLY A 145 -52.20 54.98 19.88
CA GLY A 145 -51.99 55.00 18.43
C GLY A 145 -50.52 54.81 18.03
N THR A 146 -49.61 55.52 18.71
CA THR A 146 -48.16 55.41 18.46
C THR A 146 -47.62 54.04 18.87
N ILE A 147 -48.06 53.49 20.01
CA ILE A 147 -47.71 52.13 20.45
C ILE A 147 -48.18 51.10 19.41
N ARG A 148 -49.43 51.19 18.93
CA ARG A 148 -49.95 50.27 17.89
C ARG A 148 -49.13 50.35 16.61
N ARG A 149 -48.79 51.57 16.16
CA ARG A 149 -47.95 51.77 14.98
C ARG A 149 -46.57 51.13 15.18
N ALA A 150 -45.92 51.38 16.31
CA ALA A 150 -44.63 50.77 16.64
C ALA A 150 -44.72 49.23 16.68
N GLN A 151 -45.79 48.65 17.21
CA GLN A 151 -45.96 47.19 17.27
C GLN A 151 -46.15 46.54 15.89
N GLN A 152 -46.70 47.27 14.92
CA GLN A 152 -46.90 46.78 13.55
C GLN A 152 -45.61 46.73 12.73
N GLU A 153 -44.62 47.57 13.06
CA GLU A 153 -43.38 47.63 12.30
C GLU A 153 -42.58 46.34 12.44
N SER A 154 -42.08 45.77 11.34
CA SER A 154 -41.24 44.57 11.45
C SER A 154 -39.85 44.91 11.98
N SER A 155 -39.30 46.08 11.66
CA SER A 155 -37.94 46.51 12.01
C SER A 155 -37.85 47.02 13.45
N LEU A 156 -36.98 46.40 14.26
CA LEU A 156 -36.80 46.76 15.67
C LEU A 156 -36.21 48.17 15.85
N ASP A 157 -35.33 48.60 14.94
CA ASP A 157 -34.76 49.95 14.93
C ASP A 157 -35.85 51.00 14.67
N LEU A 158 -36.78 50.70 13.77
CA LEU A 158 -37.91 51.58 13.49
C LEU A 158 -38.90 51.62 14.66
N ARG A 159 -39.15 50.49 15.34
CA ARG A 159 -39.92 50.47 16.59
C ARG A 159 -39.31 51.37 17.65
N TYR A 160 -37.99 51.26 17.82
CA TYR A 160 -37.23 52.04 18.78
C TYR A 160 -37.37 53.54 18.48
N HIS A 161 -37.13 53.96 17.24
CA HIS A 161 -37.24 55.37 16.85
C HIS A 161 -38.64 55.95 17.01
N ILE A 162 -39.70 55.21 16.66
CA ILE A 162 -41.08 55.70 16.83
C ILE A 162 -41.40 55.94 18.31
N LEU A 163 -40.99 55.02 19.19
CA LEU A 163 -41.24 55.14 20.63
C LEU A 163 -40.36 56.22 21.28
N GLU A 164 -39.10 56.35 20.86
CA GLU A 164 -38.18 57.40 21.32
C GLU A 164 -38.67 58.80 20.92
N GLU A 165 -39.15 58.98 19.68
CA GLU A 165 -39.75 60.23 19.24
C GLU A 165 -41.02 60.56 20.04
N ALA A 166 -41.90 59.58 20.27
CA ALA A 166 -43.11 59.78 21.06
C ALA A 166 -42.79 60.16 22.51
N LEU A 167 -41.81 59.49 23.13
CA LEU A 167 -41.36 59.79 24.49
C LEU A 167 -40.68 61.17 24.59
N SER A 168 -40.03 61.65 23.52
CA SER A 168 -39.48 63.02 23.50
C SER A 168 -40.57 64.10 23.58
N LYS A 169 -41.77 63.82 23.06
CA LYS A 169 -42.96 64.71 23.12
C LYS A 169 -43.79 64.51 24.39
N SER A 170 -43.66 63.37 25.06
CA SER A 170 -44.37 63.04 26.32
C SER A 170 -43.43 62.35 27.31
N PRO A 171 -42.49 63.09 27.94
CA PRO A 171 -41.41 62.51 28.75
C PRO A 171 -41.88 61.79 30.02
N GLN A 172 -43.11 62.06 30.46
CA GLN A 172 -43.67 61.50 31.71
C GLN A 172 -44.57 60.28 31.47
N ASP A 173 -44.70 59.82 30.22
CA ASP A 173 -45.58 58.70 29.91
C ASP A 173 -44.93 57.34 30.25
N THR A 174 -45.53 56.64 31.21
CA THR A 174 -45.05 55.35 31.68
C THR A 174 -45.29 54.22 30.68
N GLU A 175 -46.39 54.27 29.90
CA GLU A 175 -46.71 53.22 28.94
C GLU A 175 -45.72 53.22 27.77
N LEU A 176 -45.39 54.41 27.25
CA LEU A 176 -44.35 54.57 26.22
C LEU A 176 -42.98 54.09 26.72
N GLN A 177 -42.61 54.45 27.94
CA GLN A 177 -41.36 54.02 28.56
C GLN A 177 -41.29 52.49 28.71
N GLU A 178 -42.36 51.84 29.19
CA GLU A 178 -42.42 50.39 29.34
C GLU A 178 -42.27 49.66 27.99
N HIS A 179 -42.93 50.17 26.95
CA HIS A 179 -42.81 49.62 25.60
C HIS A 179 -41.41 49.83 25.01
N LEU A 180 -40.80 51.00 25.21
CA LEU A 180 -39.42 51.28 24.79
C LEU A 180 -38.42 50.34 25.49
N ASP A 181 -38.56 50.17 26.81
CA ASP A 181 -37.77 49.24 27.62
C ASP A 181 -37.96 47.78 27.16
N GLY A 182 -39.18 47.42 26.73
CA GLY A 182 -39.48 46.13 26.10
C GLY A 182 -38.70 45.93 24.80
N VAL A 183 -38.71 46.92 23.90
CA VAL A 183 -37.97 46.88 22.63
C VAL A 183 -36.47 46.80 22.88
N GLN A 184 -35.93 47.59 23.82
CA GLN A 184 -34.51 47.53 24.19
C GLN A 184 -34.10 46.16 24.77
N ARG A 185 -34.92 45.58 25.66
CA ARG A 185 -34.69 44.24 26.22
C ARG A 185 -34.69 43.18 25.12
N LEU A 186 -35.65 43.25 24.20
CA LEU A 186 -35.72 42.36 23.04
C LEU A 186 -34.49 42.52 22.13
N GLY A 187 -34.06 43.74 21.86
CA GLY A 187 -32.85 44.02 21.08
C GLY A 187 -31.58 43.45 21.71
N LYS A 188 -31.40 43.61 23.03
CA LYS A 188 -30.28 43.01 23.78
C LYS A 188 -30.31 41.48 23.72
N LEU A 189 -31.49 40.86 23.85
CA LEU A 189 -31.66 39.41 23.75
C LEU A 189 -31.30 38.90 22.35
N ILE A 190 -31.81 39.55 21.30
CA ILE A 190 -31.49 39.23 19.89
C ILE A 190 -29.98 39.33 19.65
N ALA A 191 -29.35 40.42 20.10
CA ALA A 191 -27.91 40.62 19.93
C ALA A 191 -27.11 39.54 20.67
N SER A 192 -27.51 39.19 21.89
CA SER A 192 -26.89 38.11 22.67
C SER A 192 -26.99 36.77 21.95
N ILE A 193 -28.19 36.33 21.55
CA ILE A 193 -28.39 35.04 20.85
C ILE A 193 -27.61 35.02 19.52
N ALA A 194 -27.65 36.10 18.73
CA ALA A 194 -26.93 36.19 17.47
C ALA A 194 -25.41 36.17 17.67
N SER A 195 -24.90 36.81 18.72
CA SER A 195 -23.48 36.78 19.06
C SER A 195 -23.03 35.37 19.45
N GLU A 196 -23.78 34.67 20.32
CA GLU A 196 -23.49 33.28 20.72
C GLU A 196 -23.56 32.32 19.52
N ALA A 197 -24.54 32.49 18.63
CA ALA A 197 -24.65 31.67 17.43
C ALA A 197 -23.42 31.84 16.51
N ARG A 198 -22.92 33.08 16.37
CA ARG A 198 -21.72 33.38 15.58
C ARG A 198 -20.45 32.82 16.24
N THR A 199 -20.31 32.90 17.56
CA THR A 199 -19.13 32.33 18.23
C THR A 199 -19.11 30.80 18.13
N LEU A 200 -20.27 30.15 18.26
CA LEU A 200 -20.40 28.70 18.05
C LEU A 200 -20.09 28.30 16.60
N GLU A 201 -20.51 29.10 15.63
CA GLU A 201 -20.16 28.89 14.22
C GLU A 201 -18.65 29.01 13.98
N GLN A 202 -18.00 30.04 14.54
CA GLN A 202 -16.54 30.22 14.47
C GLN A 202 -15.78 29.06 15.13
N ALA A 203 -16.33 28.51 16.22
CA ALA A 203 -15.82 27.31 16.89
C ALA A 203 -16.16 25.99 16.16
N GLN A 204 -16.83 26.06 15.00
CA GLN A 204 -17.28 24.91 14.20
C GLN A 204 -18.31 24.00 14.90
N HIS A 205 -18.96 24.48 15.97
CA HIS A 205 -20.07 23.81 16.64
C HIS A 205 -21.39 24.11 15.92
N TYR A 206 -21.48 23.72 14.65
CA TYR A 206 -22.57 24.12 13.76
C TYR A 206 -23.96 23.69 14.22
N ASP A 207 -24.11 22.51 14.83
CA ASP A 207 -25.42 22.06 15.36
C ASP A 207 -25.90 22.97 16.51
N GLN A 208 -24.99 23.34 17.42
CA GLN A 208 -25.32 24.26 18.51
C GLN A 208 -25.61 25.67 17.99
N ALA A 209 -24.86 26.13 16.98
CA ALA A 209 -25.12 27.39 16.31
C ALA A 209 -26.51 27.41 15.63
N LEU A 210 -26.90 26.32 14.97
CA LEU A 210 -28.23 26.19 14.36
C LEU A 210 -29.35 26.25 15.40
N VAL A 211 -29.20 25.58 16.55
CA VAL A 211 -30.16 25.68 17.66
C VAL A 211 -30.31 27.14 18.13
N LYS A 212 -29.21 27.90 18.22
CA LYS A 212 -29.28 29.32 18.58
C LYS A 212 -29.96 30.16 17.49
N TRP A 213 -29.69 29.90 16.20
CA TRP A 213 -30.38 30.57 15.10
C TRP A 213 -31.88 30.21 15.04
N GLU A 214 -32.26 28.99 15.40
CA GLU A 214 -33.67 28.57 15.53
C GLU A 214 -34.35 29.23 16.72
N ALA A 215 -33.66 29.37 17.86
CA ALA A 215 -34.14 30.14 19.00
C ALA A 215 -34.30 31.63 18.66
N LEU A 216 -33.41 32.18 17.82
CA LEU A 216 -33.57 33.54 17.31
C LEU A 216 -34.77 33.64 16.37
N ARG A 217 -35.00 32.64 15.50
CA ARG A 217 -36.16 32.59 14.60
C ARG A 217 -37.48 32.55 15.37
N SER A 218 -37.55 31.81 16.47
CA SER A 218 -38.75 31.73 17.31
C SER A 218 -38.97 33.01 18.12
N THR A 219 -37.90 33.69 18.52
CA THR A 219 -37.97 34.95 19.27
C THR A 219 -38.30 36.14 18.36
N TYR A 220 -37.68 36.23 17.19
CA TYR A 220 -37.84 37.33 16.25
C TYR A 220 -37.54 36.90 14.81
N ARG A 221 -38.62 36.61 14.06
CA ARG A 221 -38.54 36.11 12.68
C ARG A 221 -37.97 37.11 11.67
N HIS A 222 -38.05 38.41 11.95
CA HIS A 222 -37.63 39.47 11.03
C HIS A 222 -36.15 39.82 11.12
N TYR A 223 -35.34 39.00 11.80
CA TYR A 223 -33.90 39.20 11.84
C TYR A 223 -33.30 39.18 10.41
N PRO A 224 -32.41 40.13 10.06
CA PRO A 224 -31.88 40.25 8.70
C PRO A 224 -31.19 38.97 8.21
N ASP A 225 -31.54 38.55 6.98
CA ASP A 225 -30.96 37.39 6.29
C ASP A 225 -30.95 36.06 7.09
N LEU A 226 -31.82 35.91 8.11
CA LEU A 226 -31.78 34.75 9.02
C LEU A 226 -31.87 33.40 8.28
N ASP A 227 -32.77 33.28 7.30
CA ASP A 227 -32.93 32.07 6.50
C ASP A 227 -31.65 31.72 5.73
N ARG A 228 -31.00 32.73 5.13
CA ARG A 228 -29.74 32.55 4.39
C ARG A 228 -28.59 32.18 5.33
N ILE A 229 -28.53 32.79 6.51
CA ILE A 229 -27.54 32.43 7.54
C ILE A 229 -27.72 30.98 7.94
N MET A 230 -28.94 30.55 8.25
CA MET A 230 -29.22 29.16 8.63
C MET A 230 -28.89 28.17 7.50
N GLU A 231 -29.24 28.48 6.24
CA GLU A 231 -28.88 27.61 5.10
C GLU A 231 -27.36 27.51 4.93
N ARG A 232 -26.63 28.62 5.08
CA ARG A 232 -25.17 28.65 5.03
C ARG A 232 -24.56 27.79 6.14
N VAL A 233 -25.03 27.93 7.38
CA VAL A 233 -24.54 27.15 8.53
C VAL A 233 -24.86 25.66 8.35
N LYS A 234 -26.03 25.30 7.80
CA LYS A 234 -26.36 23.91 7.42
C LYS A 234 -25.38 23.36 6.39
N LYS A 235 -25.07 24.12 5.34
CA LYS A 235 -24.06 23.72 4.33
C LYS A 235 -22.68 23.53 4.96
N LEU A 236 -22.26 24.42 5.86
CA LEU A 236 -20.98 24.28 6.57
C LEU A 236 -20.95 23.05 7.48
N ARG A 237 -22.05 22.75 8.19
CA ARG A 237 -22.20 21.51 8.97
C ARG A 237 -22.04 20.28 8.09
N ASP A 238 -22.80 20.21 7.00
CA ASP A 238 -22.79 19.04 6.10
C ASP A 238 -21.42 18.84 5.47
N GLN A 239 -20.74 19.94 5.10
CA GLN A 239 -19.35 19.90 4.61
C GLN A 239 -18.37 19.42 5.69
N ALA A 240 -18.51 19.90 6.94
CA ALA A 240 -17.65 19.46 8.03
C ALA A 240 -17.84 17.97 8.34
N GLN A 241 -19.08 17.48 8.38
CA GLN A 241 -19.39 16.06 8.52
C GLN A 241 -18.83 15.23 7.37
N ALA A 242 -18.99 15.69 6.12
CA ALA A 242 -18.43 15.02 4.95
C ALA A 242 -16.89 14.95 4.98
N ASN A 243 -16.23 16.03 5.40
CA ASN A 243 -14.77 16.08 5.54
C ASN A 243 -14.27 15.15 6.64
N GLN A 244 -14.95 15.13 7.79
CA GLN A 244 -14.61 14.23 8.90
C GLN A 244 -14.78 12.76 8.52
N ARG A 245 -15.89 12.43 7.84
CA ARG A 245 -16.14 11.11 7.24
C ARG A 245 -15.04 10.72 6.26
N ALA A 246 -14.68 11.61 5.34
CA ALA A 246 -13.61 11.36 4.37
C ALA A 246 -12.25 11.14 5.06
N ALA A 247 -11.94 11.91 6.11
CA ALA A 247 -10.73 11.74 6.90
C ALA A 247 -10.68 10.38 7.60
N TRP A 248 -11.81 9.90 8.12
CA TRP A 248 -11.90 8.54 8.69
C TRP A 248 -11.64 7.47 7.64
N ILE A 249 -12.30 7.54 6.49
CA ILE A 249 -12.11 6.59 5.38
C ILE A 249 -10.63 6.58 4.95
N GLN A 250 -10.02 7.75 4.76
CA GLN A 250 -8.60 7.85 4.40
C GLN A 250 -7.66 7.22 5.44
N LYS A 251 -7.90 7.45 6.73
CA LYS A 251 -7.11 6.83 7.81
C LYS A 251 -7.21 5.30 7.76
N VAL A 252 -8.42 4.77 7.59
CA VAL A 252 -8.63 3.32 7.51
C VAL A 252 -8.00 2.74 6.25
N GLU A 253 -8.19 3.36 5.09
CA GLU A 253 -7.57 2.92 3.83
C GLU A 253 -6.04 2.99 3.89
N GLY A 254 -5.48 3.98 4.59
CA GLY A 254 -4.05 4.06 4.88
C GLY A 254 -3.56 2.85 5.68
N ALA A 255 -4.27 2.47 6.73
CA ALA A 255 -3.96 1.28 7.53
C ALA A 255 -4.11 -0.03 6.73
N ILE A 256 -5.13 -0.13 5.87
CA ILE A 256 -5.30 -1.26 4.93
C ILE A 256 -4.10 -1.37 3.99
N LYS A 257 -3.67 -0.24 3.38
CA LYS A 257 -2.49 -0.21 2.49
C LYS A 257 -1.22 -0.62 3.22
N ALA A 258 -1.07 -0.25 4.49
CA ALA A 258 0.04 -0.68 5.34
C ALA A 258 -0.08 -2.14 5.83
N SER A 259 -1.13 -2.88 5.44
CA SER A 259 -1.43 -4.24 5.90
C SER A 259 -1.58 -4.36 7.43
N ASP A 260 -1.92 -3.26 8.10
CA ASP A 260 -2.21 -3.21 9.53
C ASP A 260 -3.72 -3.22 9.77
N TYR A 261 -4.29 -4.40 9.62
CA TYR A 261 -5.74 -4.59 9.76
C TYR A 261 -6.23 -4.48 11.21
N VAL A 262 -5.33 -4.57 12.20
CA VAL A 262 -5.70 -4.37 13.61
C VAL A 262 -6.01 -2.90 13.83
N THR A 263 -5.10 -2.00 13.43
CA THR A 263 -5.38 -0.57 13.54
C THR A 263 -6.53 -0.15 12.63
N ALA A 264 -6.63 -0.68 11.41
CA ALA A 264 -7.79 -0.45 10.53
C ALA A 264 -9.12 -0.82 11.21
N SER A 265 -9.19 -1.98 11.88
CA SER A 265 -10.39 -2.41 12.61
C SER A 265 -10.72 -1.50 13.79
N THR A 266 -9.72 -1.00 14.53
CA THR A 266 -9.95 -0.05 15.62
C THR A 266 -10.43 1.31 15.11
N LEU A 267 -9.87 1.80 14.01
CA LEU A 267 -10.26 3.07 13.39
C LEU A 267 -11.69 3.00 12.84
N VAL A 268 -12.08 1.87 12.24
CA VAL A 268 -13.47 1.64 11.80
C VAL A 268 -14.43 1.65 12.99
N ALA A 269 -14.08 1.00 14.10
CA ALA A 269 -14.93 0.98 15.30
C ALA A 269 -15.10 2.38 15.91
N GLN A 270 -14.05 3.21 15.89
CA GLN A 270 -14.13 4.62 16.31
C GLN A 270 -15.00 5.44 15.36
N ALA A 271 -14.83 5.29 14.04
CA ALA A 271 -15.63 5.99 13.05
C ALA A 271 -17.12 5.61 13.13
N GLU A 272 -17.44 4.35 13.45
CA GLU A 272 -18.82 3.87 13.63
C GLU A 272 -19.52 4.47 14.87
N GLN A 273 -18.75 4.86 15.91
CA GLN A 273 -19.32 5.59 17.05
C GLN A 273 -19.73 7.02 16.67
N GLU A 274 -18.98 7.67 15.79
CA GLU A 274 -19.27 9.03 15.31
C GLU A 274 -20.30 9.08 14.18
N PHE A 275 -20.30 8.07 13.30
CA PHE A 275 -21.18 7.95 12.14
C PHE A 275 -21.86 6.58 12.09
N PRO A 276 -22.86 6.33 12.97
CA PRO A 276 -23.58 5.07 12.97
C PRO A 276 -24.28 4.81 11.63
N TRP A 277 -24.18 3.58 11.11
CA TRP A 277 -24.86 3.13 9.90
C TRP A 277 -24.49 3.84 8.59
N ASP A 278 -23.37 4.57 8.54
CA ASP A 278 -22.90 5.18 7.30
C ASP A 278 -22.51 4.10 6.27
N ALA A 279 -23.03 4.25 5.05
CA ALA A 279 -22.86 3.25 4.00
C ALA A 279 -21.40 3.04 3.57
N ASP A 280 -20.60 4.10 3.47
CA ASP A 280 -19.21 3.98 3.01
C ASP A 280 -18.33 3.41 4.13
N LEU A 281 -18.56 3.82 5.39
CA LEU A 281 -17.87 3.23 6.53
C LEU A 281 -18.21 1.75 6.72
N MET A 282 -19.46 1.34 6.47
CA MET A 282 -19.86 -0.07 6.49
C MET A 282 -19.18 -0.88 5.38
N GLN A 283 -19.06 -0.34 4.17
CA GLN A 283 -18.30 -0.98 3.09
C GLN A 283 -16.81 -1.14 3.46
N VAL A 284 -16.21 -0.12 4.07
CA VAL A 284 -14.81 -0.18 4.53
C VAL A 284 -14.66 -1.20 5.68
N LYS A 285 -15.62 -1.26 6.61
CA LYS A 285 -15.67 -2.27 7.69
C LYS A 285 -15.71 -3.68 7.15
N GLU A 286 -16.54 -3.94 6.15
CA GLU A 286 -16.61 -5.23 5.47
C GLU A 286 -15.28 -5.58 4.81
N LYS A 287 -14.67 -4.65 4.07
CA LYS A 287 -13.33 -4.83 3.47
C LYS A 287 -12.27 -5.20 4.51
N VAL A 288 -12.23 -4.52 5.65
CA VAL A 288 -11.28 -4.83 6.74
C VAL A 288 -11.54 -6.22 7.33
N SER A 289 -12.81 -6.56 7.57
CA SER A 289 -13.21 -7.88 8.09
C SER A 289 -12.81 -9.01 7.14
N ASP A 290 -13.06 -8.83 5.84
CA ASP A 290 -12.70 -9.83 4.84
C ASP A 290 -11.18 -9.94 4.66
N ALA A 291 -10.45 -8.82 4.70
CA ALA A 291 -8.98 -8.85 4.71
C ALA A 291 -8.42 -9.62 5.92
N LEU A 292 -9.00 -9.44 7.12
CA LEU A 292 -8.62 -10.22 8.31
C LEU A 292 -8.89 -11.72 8.14
N LYS A 293 -10.05 -12.10 7.59
CA LYS A 293 -10.36 -13.51 7.29
C LYS A 293 -9.38 -14.11 6.29
N LEU A 294 -9.07 -13.38 5.21
CA LEU A 294 -8.11 -13.80 4.20
C LEU A 294 -6.70 -13.92 4.80
N ARG A 295 -6.26 -12.98 5.63
CA ARG A 295 -4.99 -13.05 6.35
C ARG A 295 -4.92 -14.27 7.26
N ALA A 296 -5.96 -14.54 8.05
CA ALA A 296 -6.00 -15.71 8.92
C ALA A 296 -5.93 -17.03 8.11
N LYS A 297 -6.63 -17.10 6.98
CA LYS A 297 -6.56 -18.24 6.05
C LYS A 297 -5.16 -18.39 5.45
N ALA A 298 -4.55 -17.31 4.99
CA ALA A 298 -3.21 -17.31 4.44
C ALA A 298 -2.17 -17.70 5.49
N GLN A 299 -2.28 -17.23 6.72
CA GLN A 299 -1.38 -17.63 7.82
C GLN A 299 -1.45 -19.14 8.10
N LYS A 300 -2.66 -19.73 8.09
CA LYS A 300 -2.80 -21.19 8.21
C LYS A 300 -2.14 -21.92 7.03
N GLY A 301 -2.39 -21.47 5.80
CA GLY A 301 -1.76 -22.04 4.61
C GLY A 301 -0.23 -21.92 4.59
N LEU A 302 0.32 -20.81 5.08
CA LEU A 302 1.76 -20.63 5.27
C LEU A 302 2.31 -21.63 6.29
N ALA A 303 1.63 -21.80 7.43
CA ALA A 303 2.06 -22.76 8.45
C ALA A 303 2.01 -24.22 7.94
N ASP A 304 0.99 -24.58 7.18
CA ASP A 304 0.89 -25.90 6.54
C ASP A 304 2.01 -26.09 5.50
N GLY A 305 2.28 -25.08 4.69
CA GLY A 305 3.40 -25.09 3.73
C GLY A 305 4.75 -25.24 4.42
N GLN A 306 5.01 -24.50 5.50
CA GLN A 306 6.22 -24.65 6.31
C GLN A 306 6.39 -26.08 6.85
N ARG A 307 5.31 -26.71 7.33
CA ARG A 307 5.35 -28.11 7.81
C ARG A 307 5.74 -29.07 6.70
N LEU A 308 5.18 -28.92 5.51
CA LEU A 308 5.54 -29.73 4.34
C LEU A 308 7.01 -29.55 3.96
N LEU A 309 7.53 -28.31 4.01
CA LEU A 309 8.94 -28.02 3.75
C LEU A 309 9.88 -28.66 4.79
N VAL A 310 9.53 -28.63 6.07
CA VAL A 310 10.29 -29.32 7.14
C VAL A 310 10.32 -30.83 6.90
N ASN A 311 9.23 -31.40 6.39
CA ASN A 311 9.13 -32.82 6.01
C ASN A 311 9.80 -33.15 4.66
N GLN A 312 10.54 -32.20 4.06
CA GLN A 312 11.23 -32.34 2.77
C GLN A 312 10.28 -32.55 1.57
N GLN A 313 8.98 -32.27 1.73
CA GLN A 313 8.02 -32.24 0.63
C GLN A 313 8.08 -30.86 -0.05
N TRP A 314 9.20 -30.59 -0.72
CA TRP A 314 9.58 -29.26 -1.21
C TRP A 314 8.57 -28.64 -2.17
N GLU A 315 8.10 -29.40 -3.16
CA GLU A 315 7.18 -28.92 -4.19
C GLU A 315 5.78 -28.65 -3.62
N GLU A 316 5.24 -29.57 -2.82
CA GLU A 316 3.94 -29.41 -2.18
C GLU A 316 3.94 -28.25 -1.18
N GLY A 317 5.00 -28.13 -0.38
CA GLY A 317 5.19 -27.03 0.56
C GLY A 317 5.31 -25.68 -0.12
N ALA A 318 6.09 -25.58 -1.20
CA ALA A 318 6.22 -24.36 -1.99
C ALA A 318 4.87 -23.94 -2.60
N SER A 319 4.15 -24.89 -3.21
CA SER A 319 2.83 -24.66 -3.79
C SER A 319 1.80 -24.24 -2.73
N ALA A 320 1.84 -24.82 -1.53
CA ALA A 320 1.01 -24.40 -0.40
C ALA A 320 1.28 -22.94 0.01
N ILE A 321 2.55 -22.54 0.12
CA ILE A 321 2.93 -21.16 0.44
C ILE A 321 2.46 -20.20 -0.66
N VAL A 322 2.69 -20.52 -1.93
CA VAL A 322 2.26 -19.66 -3.04
C VAL A 322 0.74 -19.53 -3.09
N ARG A 323 -0.01 -20.61 -2.84
CA ARG A 323 -1.48 -20.55 -2.73
C ARG A 323 -1.93 -19.67 -1.56
N ALA A 324 -1.27 -19.75 -0.41
CA ALA A 324 -1.56 -18.91 0.73
C ALA A 324 -1.35 -17.42 0.41
N CYS A 325 -0.22 -17.07 -0.20
CA CYS A 325 0.06 -15.70 -0.62
C CYS A 325 -0.91 -15.22 -1.71
N ARG A 326 -1.29 -16.06 -2.68
CA ARG A 326 -2.31 -15.72 -3.69
C ARG A 326 -3.71 -15.49 -3.11
N SER A 327 -4.01 -16.04 -1.93
CA SER A 327 -5.28 -15.77 -1.25
C SER A 327 -5.33 -14.42 -0.55
N ALA A 328 -4.18 -13.80 -0.28
CA ALA A 328 -4.05 -12.50 0.37
C ALA A 328 -3.05 -11.61 -0.39
N THR A 329 -3.33 -11.35 -1.68
CA THR A 329 -2.45 -10.61 -2.58
C THR A 329 -2.17 -9.18 -2.13
N GLN A 330 -3.13 -8.55 -1.46
CA GLN A 330 -3.01 -7.17 -0.96
C GLN A 330 -2.31 -7.06 0.40
N ASP A 331 -2.08 -8.18 1.10
CA ASP A 331 -1.39 -8.19 2.39
C ASP A 331 0.12 -8.33 2.17
N GLN A 332 0.83 -7.20 2.24
CA GLN A 332 2.28 -7.14 2.04
C GLN A 332 3.04 -8.01 3.05
N LEU A 333 2.58 -8.09 4.30
CA LEU A 333 3.24 -8.89 5.34
C LEU A 333 3.15 -10.39 5.03
N ILE A 334 2.04 -10.84 4.45
CA ILE A 334 1.89 -12.22 3.98
C ILE A 334 2.76 -12.50 2.76
N GLN A 335 2.86 -11.55 1.82
CA GLN A 335 3.76 -11.69 0.67
C GLN A 335 5.23 -11.79 1.11
N GLU A 336 5.67 -10.89 1.98
CA GLU A 336 7.05 -10.84 2.50
C GLU A 336 7.38 -12.11 3.30
N ARG A 337 6.47 -12.55 4.17
CA ARG A 337 6.67 -13.78 4.94
C ARG A 337 6.75 -14.99 4.02
N GLY A 338 5.83 -15.17 3.08
CA GLY A 338 5.88 -16.29 2.13
C GLY A 338 7.16 -16.31 1.30
N ALA A 339 7.60 -15.15 0.82
CA ALA A 339 8.85 -15.00 0.08
C ALA A 339 10.08 -15.37 0.93
N SER A 340 10.13 -14.91 2.20
CA SER A 340 11.19 -15.24 3.14
C SER A 340 11.26 -16.74 3.44
N GLU A 341 10.12 -17.39 3.65
CA GLU A 341 10.04 -18.84 3.91
C GLU A 341 10.52 -19.66 2.71
N LEU A 342 10.12 -19.28 1.49
CA LEU A 342 10.60 -19.91 0.25
C LEU A 342 12.11 -19.76 0.09
N LEU A 343 12.68 -18.59 0.37
CA LEU A 343 14.13 -18.38 0.32
C LEU A 343 14.88 -19.18 1.39
N GLN A 344 14.35 -19.25 2.62
CA GLN A 344 14.94 -20.04 3.69
C GLN A 344 14.91 -21.53 3.36
N ALA A 345 13.80 -22.02 2.81
CA ALA A 345 13.69 -23.40 2.34
C ALA A 345 14.59 -23.67 1.13
N CYS A 346 14.73 -22.71 0.20
CA CYS A 346 15.65 -22.83 -0.92
C CYS A 346 17.09 -22.98 -0.43
N LYS A 347 17.49 -22.19 0.59
CA LYS A 347 18.81 -22.31 1.23
C LYS A 347 19.06 -23.70 1.80
N SER A 348 18.12 -24.22 2.60
CA SER A 348 18.27 -25.54 3.24
C SER A 348 18.22 -26.69 2.23
N ALA A 349 17.34 -26.61 1.22
CA ALA A 349 17.25 -27.60 0.15
C ALA A 349 18.54 -27.64 -0.69
N SER A 350 19.09 -26.47 -1.02
CA SER A 350 20.32 -26.31 -1.81
C SER A 350 21.60 -26.75 -1.07
N GLU A 351 21.50 -27.34 0.12
CA GLU A 351 22.62 -28.05 0.75
C GLU A 351 22.75 -29.49 0.26
N LYS A 352 21.62 -30.14 -0.09
CA LYS A 352 21.56 -31.58 -0.39
C LYS A 352 20.93 -31.91 -1.75
N ASP A 353 19.98 -31.10 -2.20
CA ASP A 353 19.23 -31.35 -3.44
C ASP A 353 19.02 -30.05 -4.22
N TRP A 354 19.75 -29.92 -5.33
CA TRP A 354 19.63 -28.77 -6.22
C TRP A 354 18.30 -28.71 -6.96
N ARG A 355 17.60 -29.84 -7.17
CA ARG A 355 16.29 -29.86 -7.85
C ARG A 355 15.23 -29.23 -6.97
N ALA A 356 15.24 -29.59 -5.69
CA ALA A 356 14.40 -28.96 -4.69
C ALA A 356 14.68 -27.44 -4.57
N GLY A 357 15.97 -27.06 -4.54
CA GLY A 357 16.38 -25.65 -4.57
C GLY A 357 15.87 -24.90 -5.81
N GLU A 358 15.98 -25.48 -7.00
CA GLU A 358 15.52 -24.88 -8.27
C GLU A 358 13.99 -24.68 -8.30
N ILE A 359 13.22 -25.66 -7.81
CA ILE A 359 11.75 -25.54 -7.67
C ILE A 359 11.38 -24.40 -6.72
N LEU A 360 12.01 -24.34 -5.55
CA LEU A 360 11.73 -23.31 -4.54
C LEU A 360 12.10 -21.92 -5.05
N LEU A 361 13.25 -21.78 -5.71
CA LEU A 361 13.69 -20.51 -6.29
C LEU A 361 12.77 -20.03 -7.42
N LYS A 362 12.27 -20.96 -8.25
CA LYS A 362 11.27 -20.66 -9.28
C LYS A 362 9.97 -20.13 -8.65
N GLN A 363 9.45 -20.82 -7.63
CA GLN A 363 8.23 -20.39 -6.93
C GLN A 363 8.42 -19.03 -6.22
N PHE A 364 9.60 -18.76 -5.66
CA PHE A 364 9.94 -17.44 -5.11
C PHE A 364 9.87 -16.35 -6.20
N THR A 365 10.46 -16.60 -7.37
CA THR A 365 10.50 -15.64 -8.48
C THR A 365 9.10 -15.40 -9.06
N GLU A 366 8.24 -16.44 -9.11
CA GLU A 366 6.83 -16.31 -9.48
C GLU A 366 6.03 -15.47 -8.47
N LEU A 367 6.36 -15.55 -7.18
CA LEU A 367 5.71 -14.78 -6.13
C LEU A 367 6.17 -13.31 -6.11
N GLN A 368 7.47 -13.08 -6.30
CA GLN A 368 8.08 -11.75 -6.32
C GLN A 368 8.86 -11.48 -7.62
N PRO A 369 8.17 -11.22 -8.73
CA PRO A 369 8.83 -10.97 -10.02
C PRO A 369 9.66 -9.68 -10.03
N ALA A 370 9.34 -8.71 -9.16
CA ALA A 370 10.08 -7.45 -9.05
C ALA A 370 11.40 -7.59 -8.26
N THR A 371 11.53 -8.64 -7.43
CA THR A 371 12.69 -8.86 -6.57
C THR A 371 13.61 -9.87 -7.24
N ALA A 372 14.83 -9.47 -7.56
CA ALA A 372 15.81 -10.39 -8.13
C ALA A 372 16.10 -11.54 -7.15
N ALA A 373 16.19 -12.75 -7.68
CA ALA A 373 16.65 -13.92 -6.92
C ALA A 373 18.06 -13.68 -6.35
N PRO A 374 18.35 -14.10 -5.11
CA PRO A 374 19.69 -13.96 -4.56
C PRO A 374 20.73 -14.72 -5.40
N ALA A 375 21.68 -13.99 -5.98
CA ALA A 375 22.70 -14.55 -6.88
C ALA A 375 23.51 -15.69 -6.22
N ASP A 376 23.72 -15.63 -4.90
CA ASP A 376 24.40 -16.67 -4.14
C ASP A 376 23.68 -18.03 -4.23
N LEU A 377 22.35 -18.03 -4.20
CA LEU A 377 21.54 -19.25 -4.30
C LEU A 377 21.54 -19.80 -5.72
N GLU A 378 21.42 -18.93 -6.72
CA GLU A 378 21.53 -19.34 -8.12
C GLU A 378 22.89 -19.98 -8.42
N ASN A 379 23.97 -19.35 -7.95
CA ASN A 379 25.32 -19.87 -8.11
C ASN A 379 25.47 -21.20 -7.38
N ARG A 380 24.92 -21.34 -6.16
CA ARG A 380 24.97 -22.59 -5.41
C ARG A 380 24.25 -23.74 -6.12
N ILE A 381 23.04 -23.50 -6.61
CA ILE A 381 22.26 -24.48 -7.38
C ILE A 381 23.03 -24.88 -8.65
N ARG A 382 23.62 -23.90 -9.35
CA ARG A 382 24.43 -24.14 -10.56
C ARG A 382 25.65 -25.00 -10.26
N GLU A 383 26.39 -24.72 -9.19
CA GLU A 383 27.55 -25.50 -8.77
C GLU A 383 27.17 -26.94 -8.37
N LEU A 384 26.06 -27.13 -7.64
CA LEU A 384 25.59 -28.48 -7.31
C LEU A 384 25.12 -29.28 -8.53
N LYS A 385 24.42 -28.62 -9.47
CA LYS A 385 24.00 -29.22 -10.74
C LYS A 385 25.22 -29.64 -11.57
N LYS A 386 26.25 -28.77 -11.62
CA LYS A 386 27.55 -29.07 -12.22
C LYS A 386 28.19 -30.28 -11.53
N GLU A 387 28.34 -30.26 -10.21
CA GLU A 387 28.96 -31.35 -9.43
C GLU A 387 28.26 -32.70 -9.65
N GLN A 388 26.92 -32.75 -9.62
CA GLN A 388 26.17 -33.98 -9.87
C GLN A 388 26.39 -34.50 -11.30
N SER A 389 26.41 -33.60 -12.30
CA SER A 389 26.68 -33.99 -13.69
C SER A 389 28.09 -34.56 -13.86
N LEU A 390 29.09 -33.94 -13.22
CA LEU A 390 30.47 -34.40 -13.22
C LEU A 390 30.61 -35.77 -12.55
N GLN A 391 29.98 -35.97 -11.39
CA GLN A 391 29.98 -37.27 -10.71
C GLN A 391 29.33 -38.36 -11.57
N ALA A 392 28.24 -38.06 -12.27
CA ALA A 392 27.60 -39.01 -13.18
C ALA A 392 28.54 -39.39 -14.34
N THR A 393 29.18 -38.41 -14.99
CA THR A 393 30.16 -38.68 -16.06
C THR A 393 31.34 -39.51 -15.55
N ILE A 394 31.92 -39.16 -14.39
CA ILE A 394 33.05 -39.90 -13.82
C ILE A 394 32.65 -41.35 -13.51
N ARG A 395 31.47 -41.58 -12.91
CA ARG A 395 30.97 -42.94 -12.63
C ARG A 395 30.77 -43.75 -13.91
N GLU A 396 30.20 -43.14 -14.95
CA GLU A 396 30.00 -43.83 -16.23
C GLU A 396 31.33 -44.14 -16.92
N ALA A 397 32.28 -43.20 -16.91
CA ALA A 397 33.63 -43.43 -17.44
C ALA A 397 34.35 -44.57 -16.70
N GLN A 398 34.24 -44.63 -15.37
CA GLN A 398 34.77 -45.73 -14.55
C GLN A 398 34.10 -47.07 -14.87
N ARG A 399 32.78 -47.07 -15.09
CA ARG A 399 32.02 -48.26 -15.51
C ARG A 399 32.46 -48.76 -16.88
N LEU A 400 32.71 -47.85 -17.82
CA LEU A 400 33.22 -48.19 -19.16
C LEU A 400 34.66 -48.72 -19.10
N GLN A 401 35.52 -48.12 -18.26
CA GLN A 401 36.86 -48.65 -17.99
C GLN A 401 36.83 -50.06 -17.41
N SER A 402 35.98 -50.33 -16.41
CA SER A 402 35.89 -51.66 -15.79
C SER A 402 35.32 -52.70 -16.75
N ALA A 403 34.47 -52.28 -17.68
CA ALA A 403 33.98 -53.12 -18.78
C ALA A 403 35.01 -53.33 -19.91
N GLY A 404 36.17 -52.67 -19.86
CA GLY A 404 37.22 -52.73 -20.88
C GLY A 404 37.01 -51.84 -22.11
N ASP A 405 35.91 -51.06 -22.16
CA ASP A 405 35.65 -50.10 -23.24
C ASP A 405 36.35 -48.75 -22.96
N LEU A 406 37.68 -48.76 -23.07
CA LEU A 406 38.50 -47.56 -22.86
C LEU A 406 38.15 -46.44 -23.86
N ARG A 407 37.80 -46.78 -25.11
CA ARG A 407 37.40 -45.79 -26.12
C ARG A 407 36.04 -45.15 -25.80
N GLY A 408 35.08 -45.93 -25.29
CA GLY A 408 33.83 -45.43 -24.73
C GLY A 408 34.07 -44.44 -23.59
N ALA A 409 34.88 -44.84 -22.60
CA ALA A 409 35.24 -43.99 -21.46
C ALA A 409 35.88 -42.67 -21.92
N GLY A 410 36.81 -42.72 -22.88
CA GLY A 410 37.47 -41.53 -23.43
C GLY A 410 36.49 -40.58 -24.12
N ARG A 411 35.51 -41.10 -24.88
CA ARG A 411 34.47 -40.28 -25.53
C ARG A 411 33.54 -39.61 -24.52
N GLU A 412 33.13 -40.31 -23.46
CA GLU A 412 32.32 -39.70 -22.39
C GLU A 412 33.05 -38.55 -21.70
N LEU A 413 34.33 -38.77 -21.36
CA LEU A 413 35.15 -37.74 -20.71
C LEU A 413 35.43 -36.56 -21.64
N ALA A 414 35.67 -36.78 -22.93
CA ALA A 414 35.84 -35.70 -23.91
C ALA A 414 34.57 -34.84 -24.05
N ARG A 415 33.38 -35.44 -23.99
CA ARG A 415 32.09 -34.70 -23.98
C ARG A 415 31.92 -33.88 -22.71
N ALA A 416 32.30 -34.40 -21.55
CA ALA A 416 32.26 -33.61 -20.31
C ALA A 416 33.32 -32.51 -20.28
N ALA A 417 34.51 -32.74 -20.86
CA ALA A 417 35.55 -31.73 -20.96
C ALA A 417 35.18 -30.57 -21.89
N SER A 418 34.41 -30.82 -22.96
CA SER A 418 33.89 -29.74 -23.81
C SER A 418 32.81 -28.92 -23.10
N ALA A 419 31.94 -29.57 -22.31
CA ALA A 419 30.94 -28.89 -21.50
C ALA A 419 31.55 -28.12 -20.31
N TYR A 420 32.64 -28.63 -19.73
CA TYR A 420 33.33 -28.05 -18.58
C TYR A 420 34.86 -27.94 -18.78
N PRO A 421 35.34 -26.98 -19.60
CA PRO A 421 36.74 -26.91 -20.04
C PRO A 421 37.79 -26.69 -18.94
N ARG A 422 37.37 -26.28 -17.74
CA ARG A 422 38.27 -26.00 -16.60
C ARG A 422 38.17 -27.04 -15.49
N GLU A 423 37.40 -28.12 -15.68
CA GLU A 423 37.24 -29.12 -14.63
C GLU A 423 38.42 -30.11 -14.60
N SER A 424 39.32 -29.91 -13.63
CA SER A 424 40.56 -30.66 -13.50
C SER A 424 40.37 -32.17 -13.33
N ARG A 425 39.32 -32.60 -12.62
CA ARG A 425 39.01 -34.02 -12.40
C ARG A 425 38.72 -34.77 -13.71
N VAL A 426 37.92 -34.17 -14.59
CA VAL A 426 37.59 -34.76 -15.90
C VAL A 426 38.83 -34.79 -16.78
N LEU A 427 39.61 -33.70 -16.83
CA LEU A 427 40.83 -33.63 -17.63
C LEU A 427 41.90 -34.62 -17.18
N MET A 428 42.11 -34.79 -15.87
CA MET A 428 43.05 -35.78 -15.34
C MET A 428 42.63 -37.21 -15.68
N MET A 429 41.34 -37.52 -15.50
CA MET A 429 40.81 -38.86 -15.84
C MET A 429 40.86 -39.12 -17.35
N GLN A 430 40.57 -38.11 -18.18
CA GLN A 430 40.65 -38.21 -19.62
C GLN A 430 42.07 -38.58 -20.07
N ARG A 431 43.08 -37.85 -19.58
CA ARG A 431 44.49 -38.15 -19.87
C ARG A 431 44.87 -39.56 -19.44
N ALA A 432 44.45 -39.99 -18.26
CA ALA A 432 44.71 -41.35 -17.77
C ALA A 432 44.08 -42.43 -18.67
N VAL A 433 42.85 -42.22 -19.16
CA VAL A 433 42.20 -43.13 -20.11
C VAL A 433 42.91 -43.12 -21.47
N GLU A 434 43.28 -41.94 -21.97
CA GLU A 434 44.03 -41.79 -23.23
C GLU A 434 45.39 -42.52 -23.16
N ASP A 435 46.11 -42.40 -22.05
CA ASP A 435 47.35 -43.13 -21.81
C ASP A 435 47.12 -44.65 -21.77
N GLN A 436 46.03 -45.10 -21.12
CA GLN A 436 45.65 -46.53 -21.12
C GLN A 436 45.32 -47.04 -22.53
N ILE A 437 44.62 -46.25 -23.35
CA ILE A 437 44.34 -46.58 -24.76
C ILE A 437 45.66 -46.72 -25.52
N CYS A 438 46.56 -45.73 -25.41
CA CYS A 438 47.86 -45.76 -26.08
C CYS A 438 48.69 -46.99 -25.66
N GLN A 439 48.75 -47.30 -24.37
CA GLN A 439 49.46 -48.48 -23.86
C GLN A 439 48.82 -49.80 -24.33
N ALA A 440 47.48 -49.88 -24.37
CA ALA A 440 46.78 -51.06 -24.85
C ALA A 440 46.98 -51.27 -26.36
N GLU A 441 46.92 -50.20 -27.15
CA GLU A 441 47.19 -50.24 -28.59
C GLU A 441 48.64 -50.61 -28.87
N GLU A 442 49.60 -50.07 -28.12
CA GLU A 442 51.02 -50.40 -28.24
C GLU A 442 51.29 -51.87 -27.86
N LYS A 443 50.73 -52.36 -26.76
CA LYS A 443 50.80 -53.79 -26.39
C LYS A 443 50.19 -54.69 -27.47
N ALA A 444 49.03 -54.31 -28.01
CA ALA A 444 48.39 -55.06 -29.09
C ALA A 444 49.22 -55.05 -30.38
N ARG A 445 49.88 -53.93 -30.71
CA ARG A 445 50.82 -53.85 -31.84
C ARG A 445 52.04 -54.75 -31.62
N GLN A 446 52.64 -54.71 -30.43
CA GLN A 446 53.77 -55.55 -30.09
C GLN A 446 53.41 -57.04 -30.12
N GLU A 447 52.25 -57.41 -29.59
CA GLU A 447 51.76 -58.79 -29.63
C GLU A 447 51.48 -59.25 -31.06
N ARG A 448 50.85 -58.42 -31.90
CA ARG A 448 50.68 -58.71 -33.34
C ARG A 448 52.02 -58.88 -34.04
N ALA A 449 52.97 -57.99 -33.82
CA ALA A 449 54.31 -58.09 -34.40
C ALA A 449 55.05 -59.36 -33.94
N ARG A 450 54.88 -59.77 -32.67
CA ARG A 450 55.41 -61.04 -32.15
C ARG A 450 54.75 -62.24 -32.83
N GLN A 451 53.42 -62.23 -32.98
CA GLN A 451 52.67 -63.29 -33.66
C GLN A 451 53.03 -63.38 -35.15
N GLU A 452 53.16 -62.25 -35.84
CA GLU A 452 53.65 -62.17 -37.22
C GLU A 452 55.08 -62.71 -37.34
N LYS A 453 55.97 -62.34 -36.40
CA LYS A 453 57.34 -62.89 -36.37
C LYS A 453 57.33 -64.41 -36.10
N GLU A 454 56.53 -64.90 -35.14
CA GLU A 454 56.45 -66.32 -34.81
C GLU A 454 55.88 -67.14 -35.98
N THR A 455 54.81 -66.66 -36.63
CA THR A 455 54.22 -67.30 -37.81
C THR A 455 55.20 -67.34 -38.98
N TYR A 456 55.95 -66.25 -39.20
CA TYR A 456 57.03 -66.20 -40.18
C TYR A 456 58.13 -67.23 -39.88
N VAL A 457 58.62 -67.29 -38.64
CA VAL A 457 59.67 -68.24 -38.24
C VAL A 457 59.20 -69.68 -38.41
N LYS A 458 57.98 -70.01 -38.01
CA LYS A 458 57.39 -71.34 -38.23
C LYS A 458 57.33 -71.71 -39.70
N ALA A 459 56.82 -70.80 -40.56
CA ALA A 459 56.74 -71.05 -42.00
C ALA A 459 58.12 -71.28 -42.64
N VAL A 460 59.16 -70.53 -42.23
CA VAL A 460 60.54 -70.74 -42.70
C VAL A 460 61.08 -72.10 -42.25
N LEU A 461 60.84 -72.48 -40.99
CA LEU A 461 61.28 -73.77 -40.45
C LEU A 461 60.60 -74.95 -41.16
N GLU A 462 59.29 -74.87 -41.38
CA GLU A 462 58.54 -75.89 -42.12
C GLU A 462 59.03 -76.02 -43.56
N ARG A 463 59.20 -74.89 -44.26
CA ARG A 463 59.76 -74.87 -45.62
C ARG A 463 61.15 -75.50 -45.65
N ALA A 464 62.03 -75.17 -44.69
CA ALA A 464 63.37 -75.73 -44.59
C ALA A 464 63.39 -77.23 -44.27
N GLN A 465 62.44 -77.74 -43.48
CA GLN A 465 62.34 -79.17 -43.15
C GLN A 465 61.83 -80.03 -44.33
N GLN A 466 60.99 -79.47 -45.19
CA GLN A 466 60.47 -80.16 -46.36
C GLN A 466 61.50 -80.29 -47.51
N GLU A 467 62.58 -79.51 -47.47
CA GLU A 467 63.63 -79.56 -48.50
C GLU A 467 64.51 -80.80 -48.40
N LYS A 468 64.64 -81.48 -49.56
CA LYS A 468 65.50 -82.65 -49.74
C LYS A 468 66.94 -82.32 -50.11
N SER A 469 67.25 -81.07 -50.48
CA SER A 469 68.62 -80.62 -50.75
C SER A 469 69.11 -79.81 -49.55
N LEU A 470 70.30 -80.14 -49.05
CA LEU A 470 70.92 -79.41 -47.94
C LEU A 470 71.28 -77.98 -48.36
N GLU A 471 71.69 -77.76 -49.61
CA GLU A 471 71.98 -76.43 -50.16
C GLU A 471 70.71 -75.57 -50.20
N SER A 472 69.59 -76.14 -50.64
CA SER A 472 68.29 -75.46 -50.67
C SER A 472 67.79 -75.16 -49.26
N ARG A 473 67.93 -76.12 -48.33
CA ARG A 473 67.62 -75.92 -46.91
C ARG A 473 68.44 -74.80 -46.28
N ILE A 474 69.75 -74.75 -46.56
CA ILE A 474 70.66 -73.68 -46.09
C ILE A 474 70.21 -72.33 -46.66
N ALA A 475 69.94 -72.23 -47.96
CA ALA A 475 69.51 -70.99 -48.61
C ALA A 475 68.20 -70.44 -48.02
N ILE A 476 67.22 -71.31 -47.73
CA ILE A 476 65.94 -70.94 -47.12
C ILE A 476 66.13 -70.40 -45.70
N LEU A 477 67.00 -71.04 -44.91
CA LEU A 477 67.31 -70.60 -43.54
C LEU A 477 68.11 -69.29 -43.51
N GLU A 478 69.02 -69.08 -44.47
CA GLU A 478 69.75 -67.82 -44.65
C GLU A 478 68.82 -66.68 -45.09
N GLU A 479 67.90 -66.93 -46.03
CA GLU A 479 66.88 -65.96 -46.42
C GLU A 479 65.98 -65.61 -45.23
N GLY A 480 65.61 -66.62 -44.44
CA GLY A 480 64.87 -66.49 -43.19
C GLY A 480 65.56 -65.57 -42.17
N LEU A 481 66.85 -65.79 -41.93
CA LEU A 481 67.66 -65.00 -41.00
C LEU A 481 67.95 -63.58 -41.50
N ARG A 482 67.98 -63.35 -42.82
CA ARG A 482 68.08 -61.97 -43.35
C ARG A 482 66.84 -61.14 -43.01
N LYS A 483 65.65 -61.74 -43.07
CA LYS A 483 64.38 -61.08 -42.74
C LYS A 483 64.12 -61.05 -41.23
N ALA A 484 64.62 -62.02 -40.47
CA ALA A 484 64.53 -62.09 -39.01
C ALA A 484 65.93 -62.23 -38.36
N PRO A 485 66.73 -61.15 -38.33
CA PRO A 485 68.08 -61.21 -37.76
C PRO A 485 68.03 -61.53 -36.27
N GLY A 486 68.93 -62.41 -35.82
CA GLY A 486 69.05 -62.82 -34.42
C GLY A 486 68.03 -63.89 -33.97
N GLU A 487 67.23 -64.48 -34.86
CA GLU A 487 66.35 -65.58 -34.49
C GLU A 487 67.15 -66.87 -34.20
N THR A 488 67.22 -67.24 -32.93
CA THR A 488 68.05 -68.35 -32.43
C THR A 488 67.64 -69.70 -33.01
N ARG A 489 66.34 -69.95 -33.19
CA ARG A 489 65.81 -71.21 -33.75
C ARG A 489 66.23 -71.41 -35.20
N LEU A 490 66.12 -70.36 -36.03
CA LEU A 490 66.61 -70.40 -37.41
C LEU A 490 68.13 -70.56 -37.47
N GLN A 491 68.86 -69.88 -36.59
CA GLN A 491 70.33 -69.98 -36.51
C GLN A 491 70.79 -71.39 -36.12
N GLN A 492 70.13 -72.02 -35.13
CA GLN A 492 70.43 -73.39 -34.72
C GLN A 492 70.18 -74.38 -35.87
N GLN A 493 69.06 -74.25 -36.57
CA GLN A 493 68.74 -75.11 -37.71
C GLN A 493 69.68 -74.89 -38.89
N LEU A 494 70.11 -73.64 -39.14
CA LEU A 494 71.10 -73.34 -40.17
C LEU A 494 72.44 -73.99 -39.87
N ASN A 495 72.92 -73.88 -38.62
CA ASN A 495 74.16 -74.50 -38.20
C ASN A 495 74.08 -76.04 -38.29
N GLN A 496 72.95 -76.64 -37.90
CA GLN A 496 72.73 -78.07 -38.07
C GLN A 496 72.76 -78.49 -39.54
N ALA A 497 72.09 -77.74 -40.42
CA ALA A 497 72.08 -78.02 -41.86
C ALA A 497 73.48 -77.88 -42.50
N ARG A 498 74.25 -76.86 -42.10
CA ARG A 498 75.64 -76.66 -42.55
C ARG A 498 76.58 -77.76 -42.08
N ASN A 499 76.53 -78.11 -40.81
CA ASN A 499 77.35 -79.21 -40.26
C ASN A 499 77.02 -80.53 -40.95
N LEU A 500 75.73 -80.82 -41.17
CA LEU A 500 75.30 -82.02 -41.89
C LEU A 500 75.77 -81.99 -43.35
N ALA A 501 75.72 -80.84 -44.03
CA ALA A 501 76.23 -80.69 -45.39
C ALA A 501 77.74 -80.94 -45.49
N GLU A 502 78.52 -80.42 -44.53
CA GLU A 502 79.96 -80.63 -44.44
C GLU A 502 80.30 -82.10 -44.16
N GLU A 503 79.61 -82.74 -43.21
CA GLU A 503 79.78 -84.17 -42.92
C GLU A 503 79.42 -85.07 -44.12
N VAL A 504 78.33 -84.76 -44.81
CA VAL A 504 77.91 -85.51 -46.01
C VAL A 504 78.91 -85.30 -47.16
N ALA A 505 79.38 -84.07 -47.36
CA ALA A 505 80.37 -83.76 -48.39
C ALA A 505 81.72 -84.46 -48.14
N THR A 506 82.19 -84.46 -46.88
CA THR A 506 83.43 -85.15 -46.48
C THR A 506 83.32 -86.66 -46.62
N LEU A 507 82.22 -87.28 -46.17
CA LEU A 507 81.98 -88.71 -46.36
C LEU A 507 81.91 -89.10 -47.85
N ALA A 508 81.26 -88.28 -48.68
CA ALA A 508 81.18 -88.52 -50.12
C ALA A 508 82.56 -88.37 -50.80
N ALA A 509 83.35 -87.36 -50.39
CA ALA A 509 84.70 -87.16 -50.90
C ALA A 509 85.64 -88.30 -50.49
N ASP A 510 85.63 -88.71 -49.22
CA ASP A 510 86.37 -89.85 -48.70
C ASP A 510 86.03 -91.14 -49.44
N ALA A 511 84.73 -91.41 -49.63
CA ALA A 511 84.27 -92.61 -50.31
C ALA A 511 84.74 -92.64 -51.77
N ARG A 512 84.69 -91.50 -52.47
CA ARG A 512 85.21 -91.37 -53.85
C ARG A 512 86.73 -91.55 -53.91
N MET A 513 87.48 -90.97 -52.97
CA MET A 513 88.95 -91.10 -52.89
C MET A 513 89.39 -92.53 -52.60
N LEU A 514 88.72 -93.22 -51.66
CA LEU A 514 88.98 -94.62 -51.34
C LEU A 514 88.64 -95.54 -52.52
N GLN A 515 87.58 -95.22 -53.25
CA GLN A 515 87.21 -95.92 -54.48
C GLN A 515 88.28 -95.75 -55.58
N GLN A 516 88.85 -94.55 -55.76
CA GLN A 516 89.98 -94.32 -56.68
C GLN A 516 91.25 -95.06 -56.24
N SER A 517 91.47 -95.18 -54.93
CA SER A 517 92.61 -95.88 -54.35
C SER A 517 92.44 -97.40 -54.30
N SER A 518 91.42 -97.96 -54.97
CA SER A 518 91.06 -99.39 -54.98
C SER A 518 90.78 -100.01 -53.59
N LYS A 519 90.49 -99.19 -52.56
CA LYS A 519 90.13 -99.63 -51.20
C LYS A 519 88.62 -99.73 -51.05
N TYR A 520 88.01 -100.66 -51.78
CA TYR A 520 86.55 -100.73 -51.96
C TYR A 520 85.75 -101.00 -50.68
N ASP A 521 86.26 -101.83 -49.75
CA ASP A 521 85.56 -102.10 -48.48
C ASP A 521 85.45 -100.85 -47.60
N GLN A 522 86.51 -100.04 -47.56
CA GLN A 522 86.51 -98.77 -46.81
C GLN A 522 85.63 -97.72 -47.51
N ALA A 523 85.59 -97.72 -48.84
CA ALA A 523 84.70 -96.84 -49.61
C ALA A 523 83.22 -97.19 -49.39
N LEU A 524 82.86 -98.48 -49.37
CA LEU A 524 81.50 -98.94 -49.07
C LEU A 524 81.08 -98.58 -47.65
N ALA A 525 81.97 -98.76 -46.65
CA ALA A 525 81.70 -98.35 -45.28
C ALA A 525 81.41 -96.83 -45.17
N LYS A 526 82.11 -96.00 -45.96
CA LYS A 526 81.87 -94.55 -46.01
C LYS A 526 80.55 -94.20 -46.72
N TRP A 527 80.19 -94.90 -47.80
CA TRP A 527 78.89 -94.72 -48.46
C TRP A 527 77.72 -95.19 -47.59
N ASP A 528 77.86 -96.31 -46.88
CA ASP A 528 76.85 -96.81 -45.94
C ASP A 528 76.70 -95.88 -44.73
N ALA A 529 77.81 -95.32 -44.22
CA ALA A 529 77.78 -94.29 -43.18
C ALA A 529 77.08 -93.00 -43.65
N LEU A 530 77.32 -92.60 -44.90
CA LEU A 530 76.63 -91.46 -45.51
C LEU A 530 75.14 -91.75 -45.66
N ARG A 531 74.76 -92.92 -46.17
CA ARG A 531 73.37 -93.35 -46.32
C ARG A 531 72.64 -93.40 -44.97
N ALA A 532 73.30 -93.88 -43.92
CA ALA A 532 72.72 -93.93 -42.58
C ALA A 532 72.45 -92.54 -42.00
N LYS A 533 73.35 -91.57 -42.22
CA LYS A 533 73.20 -90.19 -41.75
C LYS A 533 72.26 -89.34 -42.61
N TYR A 534 72.31 -89.55 -43.93
CA TYR A 534 71.53 -88.81 -44.90
C TYR A 534 71.05 -89.70 -46.04
N PRO A 535 69.94 -90.45 -45.82
CA PRO A 535 69.38 -91.36 -46.83
C PRO A 535 68.94 -90.66 -48.11
N GLN A 536 68.70 -89.34 -48.04
CA GLN A 536 68.24 -88.51 -49.15
C GLN A 536 69.37 -88.04 -50.07
N PHE A 537 70.61 -88.47 -49.82
CA PHE A 537 71.73 -88.11 -50.67
C PHE A 537 71.52 -88.56 -52.12
N PRO A 538 71.79 -87.70 -53.13
CA PRO A 538 71.53 -88.01 -54.52
C PRO A 538 72.21 -89.31 -54.98
N ASP A 539 71.40 -90.21 -55.54
CA ASP A 539 71.85 -91.47 -56.14
C ASP A 539 72.71 -92.36 -55.21
N ILE A 540 72.57 -92.25 -53.88
CA ILE A 540 73.40 -92.97 -52.92
C ILE A 540 73.38 -94.49 -53.12
N ASP A 541 72.21 -95.06 -53.41
CA ASP A 541 72.07 -96.49 -53.68
C ASP A 541 72.78 -96.91 -54.97
N LYS A 542 72.75 -96.06 -56.01
CA LYS A 542 73.48 -96.30 -57.26
C LYS A 542 74.98 -96.19 -57.05
N LEU A 543 75.44 -95.27 -56.19
CA LEU A 543 76.86 -95.10 -55.85
C LEU A 543 77.39 -96.30 -55.06
N ILE A 544 76.61 -96.83 -54.12
CA ILE A 544 76.93 -98.05 -53.37
C ILE A 544 77.00 -99.25 -54.33
N GLU A 545 75.97 -99.49 -55.14
CA GLU A 545 75.94 -100.61 -56.08
C GLU A 545 77.04 -100.50 -57.15
N GLY A 546 77.30 -99.29 -57.66
CA GLY A 546 78.43 -99.03 -58.56
C GLY A 546 79.78 -99.33 -57.93
N THR A 547 79.93 -99.05 -56.63
CA THR A 547 81.16 -99.37 -55.87
C THR A 547 81.31 -100.88 -55.64
N LYS A 548 80.23 -101.60 -55.32
CA LYS A 548 80.24 -103.08 -55.23
C LYS A 548 80.57 -103.75 -56.56
N LEU A 549 80.06 -103.21 -57.66
CA LEU A 549 80.33 -103.75 -58.99
C LEU A 549 81.82 -103.61 -59.35
N ARG A 550 82.41 -102.43 -59.09
CA ARG A 550 83.86 -102.22 -59.25
C ARG A 550 84.69 -103.11 -58.32
N GLN A 551 84.25 -103.32 -57.09
CA GLN A 551 84.90 -104.27 -56.17
C GLN A 551 84.91 -105.69 -56.74
N ARG A 552 83.77 -106.18 -57.24
CA ARG A 552 83.67 -107.51 -57.85
C ARG A 552 84.55 -107.64 -59.09
N GLN A 553 84.61 -106.60 -59.93
CA GLN A 553 85.51 -106.55 -61.09
C GLN A 553 86.97 -106.61 -60.65
N ALA A 554 87.38 -105.78 -59.69
CA ALA A 554 88.74 -105.79 -59.15
C ALA A 554 89.11 -107.13 -58.49
N GLN A 555 88.17 -107.78 -57.78
CA GLN A 555 88.37 -109.12 -57.21
C GLN A 555 88.48 -110.20 -58.29
N LEU A 556 87.70 -110.11 -59.37
CA LEU A 556 87.80 -111.02 -60.51
C LEU A 556 89.13 -110.85 -61.24
N GLU A 557 89.57 -109.61 -61.47
CA GLU A 557 90.89 -109.31 -62.06
C GLU A 557 92.03 -109.79 -61.15
N ALA A 558 91.96 -109.56 -59.84
CA ALA A 558 92.94 -110.08 -58.87
C ALA A 558 92.95 -111.61 -58.87
N LYS A 559 91.78 -112.27 -58.87
CA LYS A 559 91.68 -113.74 -59.00
C LYS A 559 92.26 -114.24 -60.31
N GLN A 560 91.96 -113.60 -61.44
CA GLN A 560 92.52 -113.95 -62.75
C GLN A 560 94.04 -113.77 -62.77
N LYS A 561 94.56 -112.72 -62.13
CA LYS A 561 96.00 -112.47 -62.01
C LYS A 561 96.69 -113.53 -61.16
N VAL A 562 96.12 -113.87 -60.00
CA VAL A 562 96.63 -114.95 -59.13
C VAL A 562 96.52 -116.32 -59.82
N VAL A 563 95.42 -116.59 -60.52
CA VAL A 563 95.27 -117.80 -61.35
C VAL A 563 96.33 -117.83 -62.44
N ALA A 564 96.57 -116.72 -63.15
CA ALA A 564 97.61 -116.62 -64.17
C ALA A 564 99.02 -116.79 -63.58
N GLU A 565 99.30 -116.25 -62.39
CA GLU A 565 100.57 -116.42 -61.67
C GLU A 565 100.77 -117.89 -61.22
N ILE A 566 99.72 -118.55 -60.72
CA ILE A 566 99.74 -119.99 -60.40
C ILE A 566 99.92 -120.84 -61.67
N GLN A 567 99.23 -120.50 -62.77
CA GLN A 567 99.36 -121.21 -64.04
C GLN A 567 100.74 -121.00 -64.67
N ALA A 568 101.33 -119.81 -64.54
CA ALA A 568 102.70 -119.55 -64.95
C ALA A 568 103.70 -120.38 -64.13
N ALA A 569 103.53 -120.46 -62.80
CA ALA A 569 104.37 -121.29 -61.94
C ALA A 569 104.24 -122.80 -62.24
N LEU A 570 103.02 -123.28 -62.51
CA LEU A 570 102.76 -124.66 -62.93
C LEU A 570 103.38 -124.98 -64.31
N ASN A 571 103.29 -124.06 -65.27
CA ASN A 571 103.90 -124.21 -66.60
C ASN A 571 105.43 -124.19 -66.54
N ALA A 572 106.02 -123.51 -65.56
CA ALA A 572 107.46 -123.51 -65.29
C ALA A 572 107.93 -124.76 -64.52
N THR A 573 107.04 -125.72 -64.22
CA THR A 573 107.29 -126.93 -63.41
C THR A 573 107.78 -126.64 -61.97
N ASP A 574 107.54 -125.43 -61.46
CA ASP A 574 107.87 -125.03 -60.10
C ASP A 574 106.67 -125.29 -59.17
N TYR A 575 106.56 -126.55 -58.74
CA TYR A 575 105.43 -127.02 -57.94
C TYR A 575 105.45 -126.48 -56.49
N GLU A 576 106.63 -126.15 -55.94
CA GLU A 576 106.72 -125.52 -54.61
C GLU A 576 106.21 -124.07 -54.65
N HIS A 577 106.60 -123.30 -55.67
CA HIS A 577 106.12 -121.92 -55.84
C HIS A 577 104.62 -121.87 -56.14
N ALA A 578 104.10 -122.77 -56.99
CA ALA A 578 102.68 -122.90 -57.25
C ALA A 578 101.87 -123.27 -55.99
N SER A 579 102.40 -124.17 -55.15
CA SER A 579 101.78 -124.55 -53.87
C SER A 579 101.75 -123.37 -52.88
N HIS A 580 102.83 -122.59 -52.78
CA HIS A 580 102.89 -121.41 -51.93
C HIS A 580 101.93 -120.30 -52.39
N LEU A 581 101.84 -120.04 -53.71
CA LEU A 581 100.88 -119.09 -54.28
C LEU A 581 99.43 -119.54 -54.05
N LEU A 582 99.13 -120.84 -54.20
CA LEU A 582 97.80 -121.40 -53.89
C LEU A 582 97.45 -121.27 -52.39
N SER A 583 98.44 -121.46 -51.51
CA SER A 583 98.29 -121.32 -50.05
C SER A 583 97.97 -119.87 -49.66
N ARG A 584 98.70 -118.92 -50.26
CA ARG A 584 98.48 -117.48 -50.08
C ARG A 584 97.13 -117.04 -50.64
N ALA A 585 96.75 -117.53 -51.82
CA ALA A 585 95.45 -117.25 -52.44
C ALA A 585 94.25 -117.83 -51.69
N LYS A 586 94.46 -118.81 -50.81
CA LYS A 586 93.42 -119.32 -49.89
C LYS A 586 93.30 -118.49 -48.60
N ALA A 587 94.31 -117.68 -48.27
CA ALA A 587 94.35 -116.85 -47.07
C ALA A 587 93.89 -115.40 -47.33
N GLU A 588 93.96 -114.94 -48.59
CA GLU A 588 93.41 -113.68 -49.11
C GLU A 588 91.98 -113.89 -49.65
#